data_AF-A0A937UBQ6-F1
#
_entry.id   AF-A0A937UBQ6-F1
#
_cell.length_a   1.000
_cell.length_b   1.000
_cell.length_c   1.000
_cell.angle_alpha   90.00
_cell.angle_beta   90.00
_cell.angle_gamma   90.00
#
_symmetry.space_group_name_H-M   'P 1'
#
loop_
_entity.id
_entity.type
_entity.pdbx_description
1 polymer ?
#
loop_
_entity_poly.entity_id
_entity_poly.type
_entity_poly.pdbx_seq_one_letter_code
_entity_poly.pdbx_strand_id
1 'polypeptide(L)'
;MKQNIDESTTNTPKKDRVNGGKFKYQGKHTGRRREMEICYAVSRDGIRWEKPSLGVVEFDASKENNLLRRGPHVSGIFKDPRDPDPKRRYKAFFKDKMISVGFSPDGIHWSDAIECPEADVRGDTHNNAFWAPTLGEYVGITRTWAKPRGRQVARISSKDFLKWTKVEVVLEGIENHLQTYAMPVFYYAGVYIGLPAIYNSDSDRTHTELAWSHNTVTWHRIEFQLRNAKLYSFAFQF
;
A
#
# COMPACT_ATOMS: atom_id res chain seq x y z
N MET A 1 -0.21 -3.25 -27.27
CA MET A 1 -0.42 -2.49 -26.02
C MET A 1 0.88 -1.82 -25.62
N LYS A 2 0.90 -0.50 -25.44
CA LYS A 2 2.05 0.23 -24.87
C LYS A 2 2.06 0.07 -23.35
N GLN A 3 3.22 -0.19 -22.78
CA GLN A 3 3.44 -0.26 -21.34
C GLN A 3 4.50 0.76 -20.95
N ASN A 4 4.32 1.42 -19.81
CA ASN A 4 5.40 2.22 -19.24
C ASN A 4 6.43 1.24 -18.65
N ILE A 5 7.53 1.05 -19.37
CA ILE A 5 8.63 0.18 -18.95
C ILE A 5 9.76 1.09 -18.49
N ASP A 6 10.27 0.84 -17.29
CA ASP A 6 11.45 1.54 -16.82
C ASP A 6 12.72 1.02 -17.49
N GLU A 7 13.10 1.70 -18.58
CA GLU A 7 14.29 1.44 -19.39
C GLU A 7 15.58 1.37 -18.58
N SER A 8 15.65 2.05 -17.42
CA SER A 8 16.84 1.99 -16.57
C SER A 8 17.09 0.58 -16.02
N THR A 9 16.06 -0.26 -15.92
CA THR A 9 16.16 -1.59 -15.31
C THR A 9 15.86 -2.74 -16.27
N THR A 10 15.24 -2.46 -17.43
CA THR A 10 14.80 -3.47 -18.40
C THR A 10 15.89 -4.48 -18.76
N ASN A 11 17.11 -3.98 -18.97
CA ASN A 11 18.24 -4.77 -19.44
C ASN A 11 19.28 -5.07 -18.36
N THR A 12 19.03 -4.73 -17.08
CA THR A 12 19.99 -5.01 -15.99
C THR A 12 20.16 -6.53 -15.87
N PRO A 13 21.37 -7.10 -15.99
CA PRO A 13 21.57 -8.55 -15.86
C PRO A 13 21.19 -9.04 -14.47
N LYS A 14 20.66 -10.28 -14.35
CA LYS A 14 20.18 -10.84 -13.06
C LYS A 14 21.23 -10.77 -11.95
N LYS A 15 22.51 -11.02 -12.29
CA LYS A 15 23.64 -10.93 -11.35
C LYS A 15 23.88 -9.51 -10.81
N ASP A 16 23.47 -8.49 -11.55
CA ASP A 16 23.62 -7.07 -11.21
C ASP A 16 22.36 -6.52 -10.52
N ARG A 17 21.27 -7.30 -10.41
CA ARG A 17 20.01 -6.94 -9.74
C ARG A 17 20.01 -7.20 -8.22
N VAL A 18 21.05 -7.82 -7.67
CA VAL A 18 21.10 -8.27 -6.27
C VAL A 18 22.13 -7.46 -5.47
N ASN A 19 21.84 -7.22 -4.19
CA ASN A 19 22.58 -6.35 -3.28
C ASN A 19 24.11 -6.54 -3.30
N GLY A 20 24.84 -5.45 -3.59
CA GLY A 20 26.30 -5.38 -3.65
C GLY A 20 26.91 -5.12 -5.04
N GLY A 21 26.11 -5.19 -6.11
CA GLY A 21 26.54 -4.83 -7.46
C GLY A 21 26.67 -3.31 -7.70
N LYS A 22 27.36 -2.91 -8.78
CA LYS A 22 27.52 -1.49 -9.19
C LYS A 22 26.19 -0.77 -9.51
N PHE A 23 25.08 -1.51 -9.60
CA PHE A 23 23.80 -0.98 -10.03
C PHE A 23 23.05 -0.35 -8.86
N LYS A 24 23.17 0.98 -8.71
CA LYS A 24 22.35 1.73 -7.75
C LYS A 24 20.96 1.95 -8.37
N TYR A 25 19.96 1.20 -7.89
CA TYR A 25 18.55 1.32 -8.30
C TYR A 25 18.00 2.75 -8.15
N GLN A 26 18.57 3.53 -7.22
CA GLN A 26 18.35 4.96 -7.12
C GLN A 26 19.51 5.73 -7.77
N GLY A 27 19.36 6.13 -9.03
CA GLY A 27 20.34 7.01 -9.63
C GLY A 27 20.18 7.30 -11.12
N LYS A 28 19.58 8.43 -11.47
CA LYS A 28 20.05 9.38 -12.51
C LYS A 28 20.26 8.93 -13.97
N HIS A 29 19.96 7.70 -14.40
CA HIS A 29 20.48 7.23 -15.70
C HIS A 29 19.75 7.69 -16.97
N THR A 30 18.55 8.28 -16.90
CA THR A 30 17.80 8.63 -18.13
C THR A 30 17.49 10.12 -18.29
N GLY A 31 17.83 10.98 -17.31
CA GLY A 31 17.43 12.40 -17.31
C GLY A 31 15.92 12.65 -17.20
N ARG A 32 15.08 11.61 -17.32
CA ARG A 32 13.63 11.65 -17.15
C ARG A 32 13.29 11.42 -15.68
N ARG A 33 12.35 12.22 -15.16
CA ARG A 33 11.77 12.00 -13.83
C ARG A 33 10.95 10.71 -13.88
N ARG A 34 11.24 9.75 -12.99
CA ARG A 34 10.42 8.55 -12.81
C ARG A 34 8.99 8.97 -12.49
N GLU A 35 8.05 8.40 -13.22
CA GLU A 35 6.62 8.58 -13.00
C GLU A 35 6.04 7.26 -12.48
N MET A 36 5.01 7.37 -11.65
CA MET A 36 4.24 6.21 -11.19
C MET A 36 2.85 6.30 -11.79
N GLU A 37 2.30 5.13 -12.11
CA GLU A 37 0.97 4.99 -12.66
C GLU A 37 0.15 3.96 -11.90
N ILE A 38 -1.16 4.10 -12.00
CA ILE A 38 -2.12 3.07 -11.61
C ILE A 38 -2.50 2.34 -12.90
N CYS A 39 -2.31 1.02 -12.90
CA CYS A 39 -2.62 0.15 -14.04
C CYS A 39 -3.73 -0.84 -13.67
N TYR A 40 -4.47 -1.31 -14.66
CA TYR A 40 -5.56 -2.28 -14.49
C TYR A 40 -5.19 -3.65 -15.05
N ALA A 41 -5.57 -4.71 -14.34
CA ALA A 41 -5.49 -6.08 -14.80
C ALA A 41 -6.65 -6.89 -14.21
N VAL A 42 -7.11 -7.90 -14.93
CA VAL A 42 -8.17 -8.82 -14.51
C VAL A 42 -7.67 -10.23 -14.49
N SER A 43 -8.20 -11.03 -13.58
CA SER A 43 -7.89 -12.45 -13.46
C SER A 43 -9.10 -13.21 -12.94
N ARG A 44 -9.30 -14.43 -13.44
CA ARG A 44 -10.33 -15.36 -12.95
C ARG A 44 -9.84 -16.25 -11.81
N ASP A 45 -8.52 -16.43 -11.70
CA ASP A 45 -7.87 -17.37 -10.77
C ASP A 45 -6.89 -16.69 -9.80
N GLY A 46 -6.62 -15.39 -9.96
CA GLY A 46 -5.63 -14.64 -9.18
C GLY A 46 -4.18 -14.92 -9.56
N ILE A 47 -3.94 -15.77 -10.57
CA ILE A 47 -2.60 -16.22 -10.99
C ILE A 47 -2.29 -15.72 -12.41
N ARG A 48 -3.22 -15.90 -13.34
CA ARG A 48 -3.11 -15.47 -14.74
C ARG A 48 -3.83 -14.15 -14.92
N TRP A 49 -3.09 -13.13 -15.33
CA TRP A 49 -3.60 -11.76 -15.43
C TRP A 49 -3.65 -11.29 -16.88
N GLU A 50 -4.83 -10.84 -17.28
CA GLU A 50 -5.06 -10.13 -18.54
C GLU A 50 -4.96 -8.62 -18.29
N LYS A 51 -4.22 -7.92 -19.14
CA LYS A 51 -4.09 -6.47 -19.12
C LYS A 51 -4.86 -5.93 -20.33
N PRO A 52 -6.12 -5.51 -20.18
CA PRO A 52 -6.93 -5.05 -21.31
C PRO A 52 -6.55 -3.63 -21.74
N SER A 53 -6.69 -3.33 -23.03
CA SER A 53 -6.56 -1.96 -23.52
C SER A 53 -7.79 -1.17 -23.09
N LEU A 54 -7.60 -0.12 -22.30
CA LEU A 54 -8.70 0.65 -21.70
C LEU A 54 -9.08 1.88 -22.52
N GLY A 55 -8.15 2.46 -23.29
CA GLY A 55 -8.45 3.64 -24.10
C GLY A 55 -8.66 4.94 -23.30
N VAL A 56 -8.35 4.96 -22.00
CA VAL A 56 -8.70 6.07 -21.09
C VAL A 56 -7.59 7.11 -20.90
N VAL A 57 -6.33 6.67 -20.75
CA VAL A 57 -5.18 7.53 -20.47
C VAL A 57 -4.23 7.56 -21.65
N GLU A 58 -3.79 8.75 -22.05
CA GLU A 58 -2.77 8.92 -23.09
C GLU A 58 -1.36 8.71 -22.53
N PHE A 59 -0.60 7.86 -23.22
CA PHE A 59 0.81 7.60 -22.96
C PHE A 59 1.53 7.36 -24.28
N ASP A 60 2.64 8.09 -24.49
CA ASP A 60 3.45 7.97 -25.71
C ASP A 60 2.58 8.11 -26.99
N ALA A 61 1.78 9.19 -27.06
CA ALA A 61 0.85 9.48 -28.15
C ALA A 61 -0.18 8.36 -28.48
N SER A 62 -0.50 7.49 -27.51
CA SER A 62 -1.49 6.41 -27.68
C SER A 62 -2.29 6.17 -26.41
N LYS A 63 -3.55 5.76 -26.57
CA LYS A 63 -4.40 5.26 -25.48
C LYS A 63 -4.49 3.73 -25.43
N GLU A 64 -3.74 3.03 -26.28
CA GLU A 64 -3.71 1.56 -26.36
C GLU A 64 -2.87 0.95 -25.22
N ASN A 65 -3.33 1.15 -23.99
CA ASN A 65 -2.68 0.77 -22.75
C ASN A 65 -3.72 0.43 -21.66
N ASN A 66 -3.26 -0.10 -20.53
CA ASN A 66 -4.11 -0.47 -19.39
C ASN A 66 -3.99 0.53 -18.21
N LEU A 67 -3.63 1.78 -18.48
CA LEU A 67 -3.44 2.80 -17.45
C LEU A 67 -4.80 3.37 -17.01
N LEU A 68 -4.97 3.56 -15.69
CA LEU A 68 -6.11 4.24 -15.08
C LEU A 68 -5.79 5.69 -14.74
N ARG A 69 -4.56 5.96 -14.29
CA ARG A 69 -4.12 7.29 -13.87
C ARG A 69 -2.60 7.39 -13.87
N ARG A 70 -2.10 8.57 -14.21
CA ARG A 70 -0.67 8.94 -14.16
C ARG A 70 -0.38 9.91 -13.02
N GLY A 71 0.78 9.76 -12.38
CA GLY A 71 1.26 10.66 -11.33
C GLY A 71 1.14 10.21 -9.88
N PRO A 72 0.06 9.52 -9.41
CA PRO A 72 -0.08 9.24 -7.99
C PRO A 72 0.99 8.25 -7.52
N HIS A 73 1.63 8.59 -6.40
CA HIS A 73 2.56 7.75 -5.69
C HIS A 73 1.76 6.76 -4.82
N VAL A 74 1.82 5.48 -5.20
CA VAL A 74 1.35 4.32 -4.43
C VAL A 74 -0.08 4.45 -3.85
N SER A 75 -1.01 3.69 -4.43
CA SER A 75 -2.44 3.78 -4.14
C SER A 75 -3.00 2.51 -3.49
N GLY A 76 -4.02 2.70 -2.65
CA GLY A 76 -4.96 1.66 -2.25
C GLY A 76 -6.30 1.91 -2.91
N ILE A 77 -6.85 0.87 -3.52
CA ILE A 77 -8.15 0.90 -4.18
C ILE A 77 -9.03 -0.18 -3.56
N PHE A 78 -10.26 0.17 -3.21
CA PHE A 78 -11.26 -0.79 -2.78
C PHE A 78 -12.64 -0.43 -3.31
N LYS A 79 -13.52 -1.43 -3.31
CA LYS A 79 -14.93 -1.28 -3.65
C LYS A 79 -15.75 -1.13 -2.37
N ASP A 80 -16.61 -0.11 -2.34
CA ASP A 80 -17.56 0.15 -1.28
C ASP A 80 -19.00 0.07 -1.79
N PRO A 81 -19.69 -1.05 -1.60
CA PRO A 81 -21.10 -1.18 -2.01
C PRO A 81 -22.07 -0.43 -1.07
N ARG A 82 -21.63 0.09 0.07
CA ARG A 82 -22.50 0.76 1.06
C ARG A 82 -22.66 2.24 0.78
N ASP A 83 -21.72 2.87 0.08
CA ASP A 83 -21.85 4.28 -0.29
C ASP A 83 -23.12 4.44 -1.15
N PRO A 84 -24.09 5.28 -0.72
CA PRO A 84 -25.34 5.45 -1.45
C PRO A 84 -25.14 6.15 -2.78
N ASP A 85 -24.04 6.89 -2.97
CA ASP A 85 -23.72 7.51 -4.26
C ASP A 85 -23.10 6.46 -5.20
N PRO A 86 -23.79 6.09 -6.30
CA PRO A 86 -23.26 5.13 -7.27
C PRO A 86 -21.99 5.62 -7.98
N LYS A 87 -21.64 6.91 -7.91
CA LYS A 87 -20.37 7.44 -8.43
C LYS A 87 -19.17 7.16 -7.52
N ARG A 88 -19.42 6.70 -6.28
CA ARG A 88 -18.41 6.48 -5.23
C ARG A 88 -18.21 5.01 -4.88
N ARG A 89 -18.62 4.11 -5.78
CA ARG A 89 -18.56 2.64 -5.62
C ARG A 89 -17.14 2.12 -5.48
N TYR A 90 -16.19 2.72 -6.18
CA TYR A 90 -14.77 2.48 -6.01
C TYR A 90 -14.12 3.71 -5.43
N LYS A 91 -13.20 3.48 -4.51
CA LYS A 91 -12.52 4.51 -3.73
C LYS A 91 -11.03 4.27 -3.85
N ALA A 92 -10.30 5.32 -4.23
CA ALA A 92 -8.85 5.35 -4.23
C ALA A 92 -8.37 6.24 -3.08
N PHE A 93 -7.34 5.78 -2.39
CA PHE A 93 -6.64 6.51 -1.33
C PHE A 93 -5.15 6.45 -1.64
N PHE A 94 -4.52 7.59 -1.88
CA PHE A 94 -3.18 7.64 -2.47
C PHE A 94 -2.43 8.91 -2.08
N LYS A 95 -1.13 8.93 -2.37
CA LYS A 95 -0.29 10.11 -2.23
C LYS A 95 -0.12 10.80 -3.59
N ASP A 96 -0.57 12.04 -3.68
CA ASP A 96 -0.17 12.97 -4.74
C ASP A 96 0.78 14.01 -4.11
N LYS A 97 0.48 15.31 -4.18
CA LYS A 97 1.15 16.34 -3.35
C LYS A 97 0.97 16.06 -1.86
N MET A 98 -0.23 15.61 -1.49
CA MET A 98 -0.61 15.18 -0.15
C MET A 98 -1.45 13.91 -0.23
N ILE A 99 -1.95 13.43 0.91
CA ILE A 99 -2.95 12.37 0.89
C ILE A 99 -4.17 12.90 0.15
N SER A 100 -4.64 12.13 -0.82
CA SER A 100 -5.79 12.48 -1.64
C SER A 100 -6.67 11.25 -1.85
N VAL A 101 -7.92 11.52 -2.19
CA VAL A 101 -8.90 10.49 -2.56
C VAL A 101 -9.41 10.70 -3.99
N GLY A 102 -9.92 9.62 -4.57
CA GLY A 102 -10.61 9.65 -5.85
C GLY A 102 -11.75 8.64 -5.85
N PHE A 103 -12.75 8.87 -6.69
CA PHE A 103 -13.93 8.03 -6.78
C PHE A 103 -14.12 7.53 -8.20
N SER A 104 -14.71 6.34 -8.32
CA SER A 104 -15.12 5.80 -9.61
C SER A 104 -16.39 4.97 -9.48
N PRO A 105 -17.34 5.09 -10.43
CA PRO A 105 -18.51 4.21 -10.48
C PRO A 105 -18.17 2.77 -10.89
N ASP A 106 -17.15 2.58 -11.73
CA ASP A 106 -16.85 1.32 -12.43
C ASP A 106 -15.43 0.78 -12.17
N GLY A 107 -14.58 1.55 -11.50
CA GLY A 107 -13.18 1.23 -11.23
C GLY A 107 -12.24 1.55 -12.39
N ILE A 108 -12.76 2.09 -13.50
CA ILE A 108 -12.03 2.43 -14.72
C ILE A 108 -11.99 3.94 -14.92
N HIS A 109 -13.12 4.62 -14.80
CA HIS A 109 -13.23 6.07 -14.97
C HIS A 109 -13.18 6.75 -13.61
N TRP A 110 -12.04 7.37 -13.30
CA TRP A 110 -11.78 7.98 -12.00
C TRP A 110 -11.97 9.50 -12.03
N SER A 111 -12.50 10.04 -10.95
CA SER A 111 -12.57 11.49 -10.72
C SER A 111 -11.18 12.10 -10.59
N ASP A 112 -11.13 13.43 -10.65
CA ASP A 112 -9.98 14.19 -10.19
C ASP A 112 -9.66 13.89 -8.72
N ALA A 113 -8.39 14.13 -8.35
CA ALA A 113 -7.96 13.96 -6.96
C ALA A 113 -8.60 15.03 -6.09
N ILE A 114 -9.11 14.61 -4.94
CA ILE A 114 -9.56 15.50 -3.88
C ILE A 114 -8.50 15.44 -2.78
N GLU A 115 -7.86 16.58 -2.52
CA GLU A 115 -6.82 16.70 -1.50
C GLU A 115 -7.40 16.63 -0.08
N CYS A 116 -6.70 15.96 0.83
CA CYS A 116 -7.07 15.80 2.23
C CYS A 116 -5.98 16.40 3.14
N PRO A 117 -5.88 17.74 3.25
CA PRO A 117 -4.79 18.41 3.94
C PRO A 117 -4.76 18.11 5.45
N GLU A 118 -5.91 17.84 6.07
CA GLU A 118 -6.03 17.60 7.51
C GLU A 118 -5.36 16.30 7.96
N ALA A 119 -5.13 15.35 7.04
CA ALA A 119 -4.43 14.10 7.34
C ALA A 119 -2.99 14.33 7.81
N ASP A 120 -2.33 15.37 7.29
CA ASP A 120 -0.96 15.79 7.63
C ASP A 120 0.03 14.63 7.80
N VAL A 121 0.08 13.75 6.80
CA VAL A 121 0.92 12.54 6.81
C VAL A 121 1.73 12.39 5.54
N ARG A 122 2.90 11.75 5.68
CA ARG A 122 3.86 11.59 4.59
C ARG A 122 3.30 10.75 3.44
N GLY A 123 2.73 9.59 3.73
CA GLY A 123 1.97 8.82 2.73
C GLY A 123 2.81 8.08 1.69
N ASP A 124 4.13 8.02 1.88
CA ASP A 124 5.09 7.52 0.89
C ASP A 124 5.25 5.99 0.93
N THR A 125 4.13 5.26 1.01
CA THR A 125 4.06 3.79 1.10
C THR A 125 2.78 3.26 0.44
N HIS A 126 2.54 1.94 0.51
CA HIS A 126 1.22 1.37 0.22
C HIS A 126 0.17 1.97 1.14
N ASN A 127 -0.56 2.96 0.62
CA ASN A 127 -1.68 3.60 1.28
C ASN A 127 -2.88 2.66 1.26
N ASN A 128 -3.35 2.19 2.41
CA ASN A 128 -4.47 1.26 2.51
C ASN A 128 -5.62 1.95 3.22
N ALA A 129 -6.80 2.00 2.61
CA ALA A 129 -8.00 2.50 3.27
C ALA A 129 -9.14 1.49 3.13
N PHE A 130 -9.95 1.38 4.18
CA PHE A 130 -11.08 0.46 4.24
C PHE A 130 -12.12 0.99 5.22
N TRP A 131 -13.34 0.48 5.14
CA TRP A 131 -14.34 0.73 6.18
C TRP A 131 -14.17 -0.25 7.31
N ALA A 132 -14.06 0.28 8.52
CA ALA A 132 -14.00 -0.45 9.78
C ALA A 132 -15.44 -0.64 10.33
N PRO A 133 -16.07 -1.82 10.15
CA PRO A 133 -17.47 -2.01 10.52
C PRO A 133 -17.72 -1.89 12.02
N THR A 134 -16.73 -2.25 12.85
CA THR A 134 -16.86 -2.14 14.32
C THR A 134 -16.73 -0.70 14.82
N LEU A 135 -16.26 0.23 13.98
CA LEU A 135 -16.04 1.63 14.35
C LEU A 135 -17.02 2.59 13.66
N GLY A 136 -17.74 2.11 12.64
CA GLY A 136 -18.63 2.95 11.83
C GLY A 136 -17.89 4.10 11.15
N GLU A 137 -16.68 3.83 10.63
CA GLU A 137 -15.86 4.81 9.93
C GLU A 137 -14.89 4.16 8.95
N TYR A 138 -14.35 4.98 8.05
CA TYR A 138 -13.20 4.61 7.25
C TYR A 138 -11.93 4.76 8.07
N VAL A 139 -11.02 3.80 7.92
CA VAL A 139 -9.68 3.82 8.49
C VAL A 139 -8.68 3.79 7.33
N GLY A 140 -7.71 4.70 7.40
CA GLY A 140 -6.58 4.79 6.50
C GLY A 140 -5.31 4.39 7.26
N ILE A 141 -4.60 3.40 6.74
CA ILE A 141 -3.30 2.94 7.22
C ILE A 141 -2.25 3.34 6.18
N THR A 142 -1.26 4.08 6.64
CA THR A 142 -0.18 4.61 5.82
C THR A 142 1.11 4.68 6.63
N ARG A 143 2.09 5.47 6.19
CA ARG A 143 3.37 5.63 6.85
C ARG A 143 3.68 7.08 7.14
N THR A 144 4.28 7.27 8.31
CA THR A 144 5.01 8.48 8.68
C THR A 144 6.45 8.15 9.09
N TRP A 145 7.20 9.19 9.45
CA TRP A 145 8.59 9.09 9.87
C TRP A 145 8.77 9.68 11.25
N ALA A 146 9.41 8.94 12.15
CA ALA A 146 9.80 9.46 13.46
C ALA A 146 11.14 10.19 13.39
N LYS A 147 11.32 11.16 14.28
CA LYS A 147 12.63 11.69 14.68
C LYS A 147 12.92 11.19 16.10
N PRO A 148 14.09 10.60 16.40
CA PRO A 148 15.27 10.53 15.55
C PRO A 148 15.28 9.40 14.51
N ARG A 149 14.36 8.42 14.53
CA ARG A 149 14.49 7.25 13.62
C ARG A 149 13.18 6.66 13.12
N GLY A 150 13.23 6.18 11.89
CA GLY A 150 12.46 5.03 11.41
C GLY A 150 11.13 5.36 10.73
N ARG A 151 10.72 4.43 9.88
CA ARG A 151 9.37 4.37 9.32
C ARG A 151 8.41 3.88 10.40
N GLN A 152 7.24 4.50 10.50
CA GLN A 152 6.18 4.14 11.44
C GLN A 152 4.87 3.95 10.71
N VAL A 153 4.05 3.01 11.17
CA VAL A 153 2.68 2.84 10.69
C VAL A 153 1.80 3.92 11.29
N ALA A 154 1.17 4.66 10.40
CA ALA A 154 0.28 5.76 10.70
C ALA A 154 -1.16 5.36 10.43
N ARG A 155 -2.06 5.77 11.32
CA ARG A 155 -3.52 5.66 11.21
C ARG A 155 -4.11 7.06 11.06
N ILE A 156 -5.10 7.17 10.19
CA ILE A 156 -6.05 8.28 10.11
C ILE A 156 -7.45 7.70 9.93
N SER A 157 -8.51 8.43 10.28
CA SER A 157 -9.88 7.98 10.04
C SER A 157 -10.76 9.06 9.41
N SER A 158 -11.90 8.65 8.88
CA SER A 158 -12.86 9.53 8.23
C SER A 158 -14.27 8.95 8.32
N LYS A 159 -15.29 9.79 8.55
CA LYS A 159 -16.70 9.36 8.48
C LYS A 159 -17.25 9.35 7.05
N ASP A 160 -16.71 10.19 6.17
CA ASP A 160 -17.27 10.47 4.84
C ASP A 160 -16.31 10.16 3.67
N PHE A 161 -15.09 9.70 3.97
CA PHE A 161 -13.98 9.46 3.05
C PHE A 161 -13.41 10.72 2.37
N LEU A 162 -13.80 11.91 2.82
CA LEU A 162 -13.35 13.20 2.28
C LEU A 162 -12.50 13.95 3.29
N LYS A 163 -12.99 14.04 4.53
CA LYS A 163 -12.30 14.71 5.64
C LYS A 163 -11.65 13.66 6.52
N TRP A 164 -10.33 13.76 6.67
CA TRP A 164 -9.54 12.79 7.41
C TRP A 164 -8.96 13.42 8.68
N THR A 165 -8.89 12.66 9.76
CA THR A 165 -8.25 13.11 11.00
C THR A 165 -6.76 13.29 10.81
N LYS A 166 -6.13 14.06 11.71
CA LYS A 166 -4.67 14.09 11.82
C LYS A 166 -4.09 12.70 12.09
N VAL A 167 -2.84 12.54 11.69
CA VAL A 167 -2.05 11.32 11.85
C VAL A 167 -1.91 10.89 13.31
N GLU A 168 -2.13 9.59 13.55
CA GLU A 168 -1.80 8.89 14.78
C GLU A 168 -0.81 7.76 14.47
N VAL A 169 0.25 7.62 15.26
CA VAL A 169 1.16 6.47 15.12
C VAL A 169 0.59 5.29 15.89
N VAL A 170 0.48 4.13 15.22
CA VAL A 170 -0.17 2.94 15.79
C VAL A 170 0.72 1.70 15.84
N LEU A 171 1.82 1.68 15.10
CA LEU A 171 2.79 0.58 15.15
C LEU A 171 4.17 1.06 14.68
N GLU A 172 5.21 0.56 15.34
CA GLU A 172 6.61 0.92 15.08
C GLU A 172 7.48 -0.33 14.88
N GLY A 173 8.66 -0.12 14.31
CA GLY A 173 9.72 -1.13 14.26
C GLY A 173 10.22 -1.49 15.66
N ILE A 174 10.60 -2.76 15.87
CA ILE A 174 11.15 -3.22 17.16
C ILE A 174 12.61 -2.74 17.33
N GLU A 175 13.34 -2.68 16.22
CA GLU A 175 14.74 -2.27 16.19
C GLU A 175 14.96 -1.21 15.10
N ASN A 176 16.01 -0.38 15.25
CA ASN A 176 16.29 0.72 14.31
C ASN A 176 16.47 0.25 12.86
N HIS A 177 17.05 -0.94 12.70
CA HIS A 177 17.30 -1.54 11.40
C HIS A 177 16.09 -2.33 10.87
N LEU A 178 15.07 -2.61 11.69
CA LEU A 178 13.84 -3.34 11.34
C LEU A 178 12.65 -2.38 11.30
N GLN A 179 12.46 -1.74 10.15
CA GLN A 179 11.51 -0.63 9.99
C GLN A 179 10.21 -1.09 9.34
N THR A 180 9.08 -0.55 9.78
CA THR A 180 7.77 -0.89 9.21
C THR A 180 7.55 -0.17 7.89
N TYR A 181 7.67 -0.89 6.78
CA TYR A 181 7.64 -0.32 5.44
C TYR A 181 6.23 0.03 4.98
N ALA A 182 5.30 -0.91 5.15
CA ALA A 182 3.86 -0.81 4.83
C ALA A 182 3.09 -1.78 5.73
N MET A 183 1.77 -1.58 5.87
CA MET A 183 0.91 -2.54 6.56
C MET A 183 -0.49 -2.52 5.94
N PRO A 184 -0.77 -3.33 4.90
CA PRO A 184 -2.13 -3.56 4.45
C PRO A 184 -2.95 -4.17 5.58
N VAL A 185 -4.19 -3.69 5.74
CA VAL A 185 -5.12 -4.14 6.77
C VAL A 185 -6.44 -4.56 6.13
N PHE A 186 -7.06 -5.59 6.69
CA PHE A 186 -8.42 -5.99 6.36
C PHE A 186 -9.14 -6.53 7.60
N TYR A 187 -10.46 -6.40 7.62
CA TYR A 187 -11.30 -6.93 8.68
C TYR A 187 -11.74 -8.35 8.35
N TYR A 188 -11.61 -9.26 9.31
CA TYR A 188 -12.00 -10.65 9.16
C TYR A 188 -12.45 -11.23 10.50
N ALA A 189 -13.62 -11.88 10.52
CA ALA A 189 -14.12 -12.65 11.67
C ALA A 189 -14.01 -11.95 13.04
N GLY A 190 -14.36 -10.65 13.13
CA GLY A 190 -14.34 -9.92 14.41
C GLY A 190 -13.08 -9.11 14.68
N VAL A 191 -12.00 -9.32 13.90
CA VAL A 191 -10.69 -8.73 14.16
C VAL A 191 -10.13 -8.05 12.90
N TYR A 192 -9.29 -7.03 13.10
CA TYR A 192 -8.49 -6.44 12.03
C TYR A 192 -7.16 -7.18 11.93
N ILE A 193 -6.87 -7.71 10.75
CA ILE A 193 -5.61 -8.39 10.44
C ILE A 193 -4.75 -7.41 9.66
N GLY A 194 -3.51 -7.22 10.12
CA GLY A 194 -2.49 -6.41 9.46
C GLY A 194 -1.35 -7.29 8.99
N LEU A 195 -0.77 -6.93 7.84
CA LEU A 195 0.41 -7.59 7.28
C LEU A 195 1.60 -6.63 7.25
N PRO A 196 2.29 -6.37 8.39
CA PRO A 196 3.45 -5.50 8.41
C PRO A 196 4.54 -6.05 7.48
N ALA A 197 4.91 -5.25 6.49
CA ALA A 197 6.13 -5.46 5.72
C ALA A 197 7.30 -4.82 6.49
N ILE A 198 8.21 -5.63 7.00
CA ILE A 198 9.37 -5.18 7.79
C ILE A 198 10.59 -5.11 6.90
N TYR A 199 11.11 -3.90 6.71
CA TYR A 199 12.32 -3.61 5.98
C TYR A 199 13.54 -3.67 6.91
N ASN A 200 14.47 -4.58 6.62
CA ASN A 200 15.76 -4.68 7.25
C ASN A 200 16.78 -3.80 6.50
N SER A 201 17.23 -2.71 7.11
CA SER A 201 18.14 -1.75 6.48
C SER A 201 19.57 -2.26 6.29
N ASP A 202 19.99 -3.25 7.08
CA ASP A 202 21.37 -3.77 7.05
C ASP A 202 21.57 -4.73 5.88
N SER A 203 20.52 -5.50 5.57
CA SER A 203 20.51 -6.45 4.45
C SER A 203 19.79 -5.93 3.20
N ASP A 204 19.08 -4.81 3.32
CA ASP A 204 18.17 -4.25 2.31
C ASP A 204 17.21 -5.32 1.78
N ARG A 205 16.50 -5.95 2.73
CA ARG A 205 15.48 -6.98 2.49
C ARG A 205 14.19 -6.64 3.21
N THR A 206 13.08 -7.18 2.73
CA THR A 206 11.78 -7.04 3.38
C THR A 206 11.18 -8.42 3.63
N HIS A 207 10.62 -8.64 4.82
CA HIS A 207 9.78 -9.79 5.13
C HIS A 207 8.39 -9.34 5.58
N THR A 208 7.41 -10.25 5.55
CA THR A 208 6.05 -9.96 6.01
C THR A 208 5.80 -10.68 7.33
N GLU A 209 5.21 -9.95 8.27
CA GLU A 209 4.75 -10.47 9.55
C GLU A 209 3.22 -10.43 9.63
N LEU A 210 2.68 -10.96 10.73
CA LEU A 210 1.27 -10.93 11.05
C LEU A 210 1.04 -10.08 12.29
N ALA A 211 0.07 -9.17 12.24
CA ALA A 211 -0.39 -8.40 13.37
C ALA A 211 -1.92 -8.39 13.43
N TRP A 212 -2.48 -8.17 14.61
CA TRP A 212 -3.93 -8.06 14.77
C TRP A 212 -4.31 -6.91 15.70
N SER A 213 -5.55 -6.42 15.54
CA SER A 213 -6.13 -5.37 16.38
C SER A 213 -7.65 -5.53 16.48
N HIS A 214 -8.23 -5.21 17.63
CA HIS A 214 -9.69 -5.11 17.77
C HIS A 214 -10.24 -3.72 17.39
N ASN A 215 -9.40 -2.68 17.41
CA ASN A 215 -9.83 -1.28 17.34
C ASN A 215 -9.05 -0.44 16.31
N THR A 216 -8.15 -1.03 15.54
CA THR A 216 -7.24 -0.38 14.57
C THR A 216 -6.19 0.56 15.16
N VAL A 217 -6.18 0.77 16.47
CA VAL A 217 -5.27 1.69 17.20
C VAL A 217 -4.19 0.90 17.92
N THR A 218 -4.58 -0.10 18.71
CA THR A 218 -3.65 -0.98 19.44
C THR A 218 -3.41 -2.22 18.62
N TRP A 219 -2.15 -2.45 18.21
CA TRP A 219 -1.76 -3.59 17.38
C TRP A 219 -0.88 -4.57 18.16
N HIS A 220 -1.17 -5.85 17.99
CA HIS A 220 -0.41 -6.96 18.56
C HIS A 220 0.29 -7.70 17.42
N ARG A 221 1.62 -7.62 17.38
CA ARG A 221 2.44 -8.38 16.42
C ARG A 221 2.56 -9.82 16.91
N ILE A 222 2.41 -10.76 15.99
CA ILE A 222 2.66 -12.18 16.24
C ILE A 222 4.13 -12.43 15.93
N GLU A 223 4.97 -12.34 16.96
CA GLU A 223 6.37 -12.71 16.83
C GLU A 223 6.48 -14.23 16.70
N PHE A 224 7.08 -14.68 15.61
CA PHE A 224 7.70 -16.00 15.60
C PHE A 224 8.95 -15.90 16.47
N GLN A 225 8.86 -16.36 17.71
CA GLN A 225 10.07 -16.71 18.46
C GLN A 225 10.78 -17.85 17.71
N LEU A 226 11.66 -17.52 16.77
CA LEU A 226 12.75 -18.40 16.34
C LEU A 226 13.83 -18.49 17.44
N ARG A 227 13.42 -18.52 18.71
CA ARG A 227 14.27 -18.78 19.87
C ARG A 227 13.83 -20.12 20.44
N ASN A 228 14.52 -21.18 20.00
CA ASN A 228 14.47 -22.53 20.58
C ASN A 228 13.07 -23.12 20.71
N ALA A 229 12.52 -23.65 19.61
CA ALA A 229 11.47 -24.65 19.69
C ALA A 229 12.03 -25.91 20.40
N LYS A 230 11.97 -25.94 21.74
CA LYS A 230 11.70 -27.19 22.44
C LYS A 230 10.25 -27.50 22.16
N LEU A 231 10.03 -28.55 21.38
CA LEU A 231 8.72 -29.15 21.16
C LEU A 231 8.09 -29.44 22.53
N TYR A 232 7.13 -28.61 22.96
CA TYR A 232 6.21 -29.02 24.02
C TYR A 232 5.09 -29.81 23.35
N SER A 233 5.21 -31.13 23.46
CA SER A 233 4.09 -32.04 23.23
C SER A 233 3.04 -31.77 24.30
N PHE A 234 1.86 -31.28 23.89
CA PHE A 234 0.65 -31.42 24.69
C PHE A 234 -0.03 -32.71 24.24
N ALA A 235 0.11 -33.77 25.02
CA ALA A 235 -0.78 -34.91 24.94
C ALA A 235 -2.03 -34.57 25.77
N PHE A 236 -3.17 -34.42 25.12
CA PHE A 236 -4.46 -34.55 25.80
C PHE A 236 -4.70 -36.04 26.00
N GLN A 237 -4.63 -36.51 27.25
CA GLN A 237 -5.29 -37.74 27.65
C GLN A 237 -6.76 -37.39 27.92
N PHE A 238 -7.66 -38.06 27.18
CA PHE A 238 -9.05 -38.25 27.60
C PHE A 238 -9.10 -39.33 28.67
#